data_AF-A0A426U2N6-F1
#
_entry.id   AF-A0A426U2N6-F1
#
_cell.length_a   1.000
_cell.length_b   1.000
_cell.length_c   1.000
_cell.angle_alpha   90.00
_cell.angle_beta   90.00
_cell.angle_gamma   90.00
#
_symmetry.space_group_name_H-M   'P 1'
#
loop_
_entity.id
_entity.type
_entity.pdbx_description
1 polymer ?
#
loop_
_entity_poly.entity_id
_entity_poly.type
_entity_poly.pdbx_seq_one_letter_code
_entity_poly.pdbx_strand_id
1 'polypeptide(L)'
;GARGVSLPLEGSAAGEVARQRKPLLYVRGEAGPAWMRLPTAATIWAWLGVPLIARDRVLGVLNIDVRMPAQTGPDALPPLKRRFRERDIEVAGSFANHAALAIENARLYQESVTRVEQELEIARRIQANLFPRTLPNLPGLRIAARCLPARETGGDFYDLVDIGPRLGVIVGDVSGKSIPAAMLMAAARSITRSEVRNHEIPWVTLGEINRWLVEDIPHNSFVALSYALVDTTQRRLAFASAGQLSPMLRRADGSVSFLESPPAMPLGIDPLIEYAQIELDLLPGDTIIFYTDGIIEAHNGQRELFGFERLEAILQCYGDKAPNELIEHIITEVHAFSAGLPTHDDMTIVVMQMVWEGCAREPGSRASSLKHPH
;
A
#
# COMPACT_ATOMS: atom_id res chain seq x y z
N GLY A 1 -34.90 -9.84 -12.47
CA GLY A 1 -33.50 -9.55 -12.85
C GLY A 1 -33.48 -8.35 -13.75
N ALA A 2 -32.92 -7.24 -13.29
CA ALA A 2 -32.74 -6.05 -14.12
C ALA A 2 -31.62 -6.32 -15.13
N ARG A 3 -31.91 -6.24 -16.43
CA ARG A 3 -30.90 -6.28 -17.50
C ARG A 3 -30.73 -4.86 -18.02
N GLY A 4 -29.51 -4.31 -17.91
CA GLY A 4 -29.16 -3.05 -18.54
C GLY A 4 -29.04 -3.25 -20.06
N VAL A 5 -29.65 -2.36 -20.84
CA VAL A 5 -29.54 -2.33 -22.31
C VAL A 5 -29.16 -0.90 -22.71
N SER A 6 -28.12 -0.74 -23.51
CA SER A 6 -27.77 0.55 -24.11
C SER A 6 -28.59 0.77 -25.38
N LEU A 7 -29.28 1.90 -25.47
CA LEU A 7 -30.10 2.28 -26.63
C LEU A 7 -29.63 3.63 -27.17
N PRO A 8 -29.65 3.85 -28.50
CA PRO A 8 -29.33 5.14 -29.10
C PRO A 8 -30.25 6.25 -28.55
N LEU A 9 -29.68 7.43 -28.29
CA LEU A 9 -30.46 8.60 -27.86
C LEU A 9 -31.37 9.10 -29.00
N GLU A 10 -30.89 9.08 -30.24
CA GLU A 10 -31.69 9.48 -31.40
C GLU A 10 -32.61 8.35 -31.84
N GLY A 11 -33.86 8.71 -32.16
CA GLY A 11 -34.84 7.76 -32.70
C GLY A 11 -35.50 6.82 -31.68
N SER A 12 -35.03 6.70 -30.44
CA SER A 12 -35.66 5.81 -29.44
C SER A 12 -36.67 6.53 -28.53
N ALA A 13 -37.71 5.81 -28.09
CA ALA A 13 -38.68 6.32 -27.11
C ALA A 13 -38.03 6.65 -25.77
N ALA A 14 -37.03 5.86 -25.33
CA ALA A 14 -36.21 6.17 -24.16
C ALA A 14 -35.37 7.45 -24.36
N GLY A 15 -34.82 7.66 -25.57
CA GLY A 15 -34.13 8.89 -25.92
C GLY A 15 -35.03 10.13 -25.89
N GLU A 16 -36.32 9.98 -26.24
CA GLU A 16 -37.30 11.05 -26.12
C GLU A 16 -37.61 11.40 -24.66
N VAL A 17 -37.78 10.39 -23.78
CA VAL A 17 -37.88 10.59 -22.32
C VAL A 17 -36.66 11.34 -21.78
N ALA A 18 -35.46 10.94 -22.20
CA ALA A 18 -34.23 11.57 -21.77
C ALA A 18 -34.12 13.04 -22.24
N ARG A 19 -34.52 13.36 -23.48
CA ARG A 19 -34.52 14.75 -23.99
C ARG A 19 -35.57 15.62 -23.32
N GLN A 20 -36.79 15.12 -23.19
CA GLN A 20 -37.91 15.89 -22.65
C GLN A 20 -37.86 16.02 -21.13
N ARG A 21 -37.08 15.16 -20.45
CA ARG A 21 -36.97 15.12 -18.97
C ARG A 21 -38.32 14.93 -18.29
N LYS A 22 -39.25 14.24 -18.96
CA LYS A 22 -40.61 13.96 -18.48
C LYS A 22 -40.98 12.52 -18.75
N PRO A 23 -41.83 11.89 -17.91
CA PRO A 23 -42.35 10.56 -18.20
C PRO A 23 -43.09 10.52 -19.54
N LEU A 24 -42.89 9.45 -20.32
CA LEU A 24 -43.65 9.17 -21.53
C LEU A 24 -44.40 7.85 -21.40
N LEU A 25 -45.64 7.86 -21.85
CA LEU A 25 -46.52 6.70 -21.89
C LEU A 25 -46.78 6.31 -23.35
N TYR A 26 -46.59 5.04 -23.65
CA TYR A 26 -46.99 4.44 -24.91
C TYR A 26 -48.03 3.34 -24.65
N VAL A 27 -49.09 3.32 -25.45
CA VAL A 27 -50.12 2.28 -25.46
C VAL A 27 -50.37 1.87 -26.90
N ARG A 28 -50.35 0.56 -27.17
CA ARG A 28 -50.55 0.03 -28.53
C ARG A 28 -51.96 0.38 -29.05
N GLY A 29 -52.02 0.91 -30.27
CA GLY A 29 -53.27 1.29 -30.93
C GLY A 29 -53.72 2.74 -30.69
N GLU A 30 -53.02 3.49 -29.83
CA GLU A 30 -53.21 4.93 -29.67
C GLU A 30 -52.19 5.71 -30.51
N ALA A 31 -52.57 6.88 -31.01
CA ALA A 31 -51.64 7.80 -31.69
C ALA A 31 -50.65 8.35 -30.65
N GLY A 32 -49.42 7.84 -30.65
CA GLY A 32 -48.38 8.22 -29.70
C GLY A 32 -47.05 8.55 -30.39
N PRO A 33 -46.13 9.26 -29.69
CA PRO A 33 -44.85 9.70 -30.26
C PRO A 33 -43.94 8.51 -30.60
N ALA A 34 -42.86 8.81 -31.33
CA ALA A 34 -42.02 7.91 -32.13
C ALA A 34 -41.60 6.58 -31.45
N TRP A 35 -42.52 5.62 -31.39
CA TRP A 35 -42.25 4.25 -30.96
C TRP A 35 -41.49 3.52 -32.08
N MET A 36 -40.16 3.50 -31.98
CA MET A 36 -39.29 2.91 -33.00
C MET A 36 -39.22 1.37 -32.91
N ARG A 37 -39.02 0.75 -34.08
CA ARG A 37 -39.04 -0.68 -34.39
C ARG A 37 -37.93 -1.50 -33.71
N LEU A 38 -37.97 -1.69 -32.39
CA LEU A 38 -37.20 -2.76 -31.74
C LEU A 38 -37.97 -4.10 -31.86
N PRO A 39 -37.33 -5.23 -32.18
CA PRO A 39 -38.01 -6.53 -32.33
C PRO A 39 -38.82 -6.95 -31.10
N THR A 40 -38.34 -6.58 -29.90
CA THR A 40 -39.01 -6.82 -28.61
C THR A 40 -40.28 -5.98 -28.43
N ALA A 41 -40.40 -4.85 -29.13
CA ALA A 41 -41.52 -3.92 -29.03
C ALA A 41 -42.84 -4.50 -29.57
N ALA A 42 -42.78 -5.52 -30.44
CA ALA A 42 -43.96 -6.17 -31.00
C ALA A 42 -44.83 -6.88 -29.95
N THR A 43 -44.25 -7.21 -28.80
CA THR A 43 -44.93 -7.91 -27.69
C THR A 43 -45.37 -6.98 -26.55
N ILE A 44 -45.03 -5.69 -26.62
CA ILE A 44 -45.35 -4.71 -25.58
C ILE A 44 -46.75 -4.11 -25.85
N TRP A 45 -47.61 -4.16 -24.83
CA TRP A 45 -48.95 -3.59 -24.85
C TRP A 45 -48.98 -2.14 -24.36
N ALA A 46 -48.30 -1.88 -23.23
CA ALA A 46 -48.13 -0.55 -22.66
C ALA A 46 -46.70 -0.39 -22.13
N TRP A 47 -46.15 0.81 -22.22
CA TRP A 47 -44.82 1.15 -21.75
C TRP A 47 -44.81 2.51 -21.06
N LEU A 48 -44.16 2.57 -19.90
CA LEU A 48 -43.89 3.79 -19.18
C LEU A 48 -42.38 3.97 -19.09
N GLY A 49 -41.88 5.03 -19.72
CA GLY A 49 -40.50 5.48 -19.56
C GLY A 49 -40.45 6.65 -18.60
N VAL A 50 -39.71 6.51 -17.50
CA VAL A 50 -39.52 7.58 -16.51
C VAL A 50 -38.06 7.99 -16.49
N PRO A 51 -37.73 9.28 -16.61
CA PRO A 51 -36.35 9.71 -16.62
C PRO A 51 -35.73 9.53 -15.23
N LEU A 52 -34.51 8.98 -15.18
CA LEU A 52 -33.68 8.95 -13.98
C LEU A 52 -32.85 10.24 -13.96
N ILE A 53 -33.26 11.22 -13.17
CA ILE A 53 -32.61 12.55 -13.12
C ILE A 53 -32.00 12.76 -11.74
N ALA A 54 -30.72 13.12 -11.70
CA ALA A 54 -30.04 13.59 -10.49
C ALA A 54 -29.21 14.84 -10.83
N ARG A 55 -29.30 15.88 -9.99
CA ARG A 55 -28.53 17.15 -10.14
C ARG A 55 -28.54 17.70 -11.58
N ASP A 56 -29.74 17.82 -12.17
CA ASP A 56 -29.99 18.31 -13.54
C ASP A 56 -29.38 17.48 -14.69
N ARG A 57 -28.85 16.29 -14.39
CA ARG A 57 -28.33 15.33 -15.36
C ARG A 57 -29.28 14.15 -15.48
N VAL A 58 -29.58 13.74 -16.71
CA VAL A 58 -30.31 12.51 -17.00
C VAL A 58 -29.30 11.35 -17.00
N LEU A 59 -29.45 10.45 -16.03
CA LEU A 59 -28.60 9.26 -15.87
C LEU A 59 -29.07 8.10 -16.76
N GLY A 60 -30.36 8.06 -17.08
CA GLY A 60 -30.97 7.01 -17.87
C GLY A 60 -32.49 7.09 -17.85
N VAL A 61 -33.14 5.98 -18.24
CA VAL A 61 -34.60 5.86 -18.25
C VAL A 61 -35.01 4.56 -17.58
N LEU A 62 -35.87 4.67 -16.56
CA LEU A 62 -36.57 3.54 -15.99
C LEU A 62 -37.64 3.09 -16.98
N ASN A 63 -37.53 1.84 -17.43
CA ASN A 63 -38.46 1.24 -18.38
C ASN A 63 -39.39 0.27 -17.65
N ILE A 64 -40.69 0.51 -17.73
CA ILE A 64 -41.71 -0.40 -17.19
C ILE A 64 -42.62 -0.81 -18.35
N ASP A 65 -42.60 -2.09 -18.73
CA ASP A 65 -43.40 -2.64 -19.82
C ASP A 65 -44.47 -3.64 -19.33
N VAL A 66 -45.64 -3.58 -19.94
CA VAL A 66 -46.68 -4.61 -19.84
C VAL A 66 -46.70 -5.37 -21.15
N ARG A 67 -46.41 -6.66 -21.12
CA ARG A 67 -46.35 -7.51 -22.32
C ARG A 67 -47.66 -8.23 -22.56
N MET A 68 -47.94 -8.51 -23.83
CA MET A 68 -49.05 -9.38 -24.21
C MET A 68 -48.76 -10.83 -23.83
N PRO A 69 -49.77 -11.61 -23.42
CA PRO A 69 -49.63 -13.04 -23.19
C PRO A 69 -49.15 -13.73 -24.47
N ALA A 70 -48.28 -14.73 -24.32
CA ALA A 70 -47.71 -15.48 -25.46
C ALA A 70 -48.75 -16.36 -26.21
N GLN A 71 -49.99 -16.49 -25.72
CA GLN A 71 -50.99 -17.46 -26.22
C GLN A 71 -52.38 -16.84 -26.43
N THR A 72 -52.46 -15.70 -27.11
CA THR A 72 -53.75 -15.10 -27.46
C THR A 72 -53.87 -15.01 -28.98
N GLY A 73 -54.85 -15.73 -29.53
CA GLY A 73 -55.16 -15.74 -30.97
C GLY A 73 -55.60 -14.37 -31.49
N PRO A 74 -55.76 -14.22 -32.82
CA PRO A 74 -55.96 -12.92 -33.48
C PRO A 74 -57.14 -12.08 -32.96
N ASP A 75 -58.12 -12.68 -32.27
CA ASP A 75 -59.33 -12.02 -31.74
C ASP A 75 -59.38 -11.91 -30.20
N ALA A 76 -58.33 -12.30 -29.48
CA ALA A 76 -58.36 -12.20 -28.03
C ALA A 76 -58.24 -10.73 -27.61
N LEU A 77 -59.32 -10.20 -27.04
CA LEU A 77 -59.32 -8.87 -26.44
C LEU A 77 -58.21 -8.82 -25.37
N PRO A 78 -57.27 -7.87 -25.45
CA PRO A 78 -56.30 -7.66 -24.38
C PRO A 78 -57.08 -7.42 -23.08
N PRO A 79 -56.63 -7.97 -21.94
CA PRO A 79 -57.35 -7.83 -20.67
C PRO A 79 -57.66 -6.36 -20.43
N LEU A 80 -58.95 -6.04 -20.32
CA LEU A 80 -59.44 -4.66 -20.19
C LEU A 80 -58.61 -3.89 -19.15
N LYS A 81 -58.06 -2.74 -19.57
CA LYS A 81 -57.64 -1.62 -18.72
C LYS A 81 -56.51 -1.86 -17.71
N ARG A 82 -55.39 -2.48 -18.08
CA ARG A 82 -54.09 -2.12 -17.45
C ARG A 82 -53.38 -1.06 -18.27
N ARG A 83 -53.93 0.16 -18.23
CA ARG A 83 -53.20 1.39 -18.56
C ARG A 83 -52.48 1.86 -17.30
N PHE A 84 -51.28 2.41 -17.44
CA PHE A 84 -50.65 3.17 -16.36
C PHE A 84 -51.56 4.36 -16.03
N ARG A 85 -51.98 4.46 -14.77
CA ARG A 85 -52.74 5.60 -14.23
C ARG A 85 -51.77 6.69 -13.78
N GLU A 86 -52.28 7.89 -13.50
CA GLU A 86 -51.48 8.98 -12.92
C GLU A 86 -50.71 8.55 -11.67
N ARG A 87 -51.37 7.80 -10.77
CA ARG A 87 -50.73 7.22 -9.59
C ARG A 87 -49.55 6.30 -9.92
N ASP A 88 -49.63 5.53 -11.02
CA ASP A 88 -48.52 4.65 -11.43
C ASP A 88 -47.34 5.48 -11.94
N ILE A 89 -47.61 6.60 -12.63
CA ILE A 89 -46.59 7.55 -13.09
C ILE A 89 -45.93 8.26 -11.90
N GLU A 90 -46.70 8.68 -10.90
CA GLU A 90 -46.18 9.30 -9.67
C GLU A 90 -45.30 8.34 -8.87
N VAL A 91 -45.75 7.09 -8.68
CA VAL A 91 -44.99 6.06 -7.97
C VAL A 91 -43.70 5.72 -8.73
N ALA A 92 -43.79 5.53 -10.05
CA ALA A 92 -42.62 5.29 -10.89
C ALA A 92 -41.67 6.49 -10.91
N GLY A 93 -42.20 7.72 -10.87
CA GLY A 93 -41.45 8.97 -10.72
C GLY A 93 -40.68 9.05 -9.41
N SER A 94 -41.34 8.78 -8.28
CA SER A 94 -40.71 8.73 -6.97
C SER A 94 -39.61 7.67 -6.90
N PHE A 95 -39.88 6.47 -7.41
CA PHE A 95 -38.89 5.41 -7.50
C PHE A 95 -37.72 5.80 -8.41
N ALA A 96 -37.99 6.40 -9.58
CA ALA A 96 -36.98 6.87 -10.51
C ALA A 96 -36.08 7.94 -9.87
N ASN A 97 -36.63 8.87 -9.09
CA ASN A 97 -35.85 9.87 -8.38
C ASN A 97 -34.94 9.24 -7.31
N HIS A 98 -35.46 8.31 -6.50
CA HIS A 98 -34.65 7.58 -5.50
C HIS A 98 -33.56 6.73 -6.17
N ALA A 99 -33.89 6.02 -7.25
CA ALA A 99 -32.94 5.23 -8.02
C ALA A 99 -31.87 6.12 -8.66
N ALA A 100 -32.24 7.27 -9.23
CA ALA A 100 -31.30 8.21 -9.81
C ALA A 100 -30.31 8.77 -8.78
N LEU A 101 -30.81 9.17 -7.60
CA LEU A 101 -29.95 9.62 -6.50
C LEU A 101 -29.02 8.51 -6.02
N ALA A 102 -29.51 7.27 -5.87
CA ALA A 102 -28.70 6.14 -5.46
C ALA A 102 -27.60 5.80 -6.48
N ILE A 103 -27.93 5.79 -7.77
CA ILE A 103 -26.97 5.57 -8.87
C ILE A 103 -25.90 6.66 -8.88
N GLU A 104 -26.31 7.93 -8.78
CA GLU A 104 -25.36 9.04 -8.77
C GLU A 104 -24.46 9.04 -7.54
N ASN A 105 -25.00 8.75 -6.36
CA ASN A 105 -24.21 8.61 -5.14
C ASN A 105 -23.20 7.47 -5.23
N ALA A 106 -23.61 6.31 -5.77
CA ALA A 106 -22.71 5.17 -5.99
C ALA A 106 -21.60 5.53 -6.99
N ARG A 107 -21.93 6.24 -8.07
CA ARG A 107 -20.94 6.73 -9.06
C ARG A 107 -19.94 7.69 -8.42
N LEU A 108 -20.42 8.71 -7.72
CA LEU A 108 -19.56 9.70 -7.05
C LEU A 108 -18.68 9.06 -5.99
N TYR A 109 -19.21 8.09 -5.23
CA TYR A 109 -18.43 7.32 -4.28
C TYR A 109 -17.31 6.53 -4.98
N GLN A 110 -17.63 5.83 -6.07
CA GLN A 110 -16.63 5.08 -6.83
C GLN A 110 -15.56 5.99 -7.43
N GLU A 111 -15.93 7.15 -7.97
CA GLU A 111 -14.98 8.15 -8.48
C GLU A 111 -14.08 8.69 -7.37
N SER A 112 -14.64 8.94 -6.19
CA SER A 112 -13.88 9.36 -5.01
C SER A 112 -12.88 8.29 -4.56
N VAL A 113 -13.30 7.03 -4.49
CA VAL A 113 -12.43 5.90 -4.12
C VAL A 113 -11.29 5.75 -5.12
N THR A 114 -11.63 5.73 -6.42
CA THR A 114 -10.63 5.60 -7.50
C THR A 114 -9.60 6.73 -7.47
N ARG A 115 -10.03 7.96 -7.16
CA ARG A 115 -9.13 9.10 -7.04
C ARG A 115 -8.15 8.92 -5.86
N VAL A 116 -8.65 8.49 -4.71
CA VAL A 116 -7.80 8.24 -3.53
C VAL A 116 -6.80 7.13 -3.80
N GLU A 117 -7.22 6.04 -4.46
CA GLU A 117 -6.32 4.94 -4.86
C GLU A 117 -5.20 5.43 -5.79
N GLN A 118 -5.52 6.31 -6.75
CA GLN A 118 -4.52 6.92 -7.64
C GLN A 118 -3.53 7.80 -6.88
N GLU A 119 -4.00 8.62 -5.94
CA GLU A 119 -3.15 9.47 -5.11
C GLU A 119 -2.23 8.63 -4.21
N LEU A 120 -2.72 7.53 -3.64
CA LEU A 120 -1.93 6.58 -2.84
C LEU A 120 -0.87 5.85 -3.68
N GLU A 121 -1.20 5.41 -4.89
CA GLU A 121 -0.24 4.77 -5.78
C GLU A 121 0.90 5.73 -6.18
N ILE A 122 0.61 7.02 -6.38
CA ILE A 122 1.63 8.03 -6.59
C ILE A 122 2.54 8.16 -5.36
N ALA A 123 1.97 8.25 -4.16
CA ALA A 123 2.74 8.34 -2.91
C ALA A 123 3.65 7.12 -2.72
N ARG A 124 3.13 5.91 -2.94
CA ARG A 124 3.90 4.66 -2.90
C ARG A 124 5.09 4.67 -3.85
N ARG A 125 4.87 5.13 -5.09
CA ARG A 125 5.95 5.25 -6.09
C ARG A 125 7.01 6.27 -5.70
N ILE A 126 6.62 7.39 -5.10
CA ILE A 126 7.58 8.40 -4.60
C ILE A 126 8.41 7.79 -3.47
N GLN A 127 7.75 7.14 -2.49
CA GLN A 127 8.42 6.50 -1.37
C GLN A 127 9.40 5.40 -1.81
N ALA A 128 8.99 4.55 -2.74
CA ALA A 128 9.83 3.50 -3.30
C ALA A 128 11.11 4.05 -3.97
N ASN A 129 11.05 5.25 -4.55
CA ASN A 129 12.21 5.91 -5.15
C ASN A 129 13.18 6.52 -4.13
N LEU A 130 12.79 6.63 -2.86
CA LEU A 130 13.69 7.09 -1.82
C LEU A 130 14.75 6.03 -1.54
N PHE A 131 14.37 4.74 -1.43
CA PHE A 131 15.31 3.66 -1.09
C PHE A 131 16.48 3.51 -2.09
N PRO A 132 17.64 3.02 -1.63
CA PRO A 132 18.80 2.78 -2.51
C PRO A 132 18.43 1.90 -3.71
N ARG A 133 18.67 2.41 -4.93
CA ARG A 133 18.44 1.65 -6.19
C ARG A 133 19.43 0.51 -6.37
N THR A 134 20.63 0.71 -5.86
CA THR A 134 21.75 -0.24 -5.87
C THR A 134 22.38 -0.21 -4.49
N LEU A 135 22.62 -1.39 -3.92
CA LEU A 135 23.36 -1.48 -2.67
C LEU A 135 24.84 -1.16 -2.93
N PRO A 136 25.53 -0.46 -2.00
CA PRO A 136 26.95 -0.20 -2.13
C PRO A 136 27.73 -1.50 -2.13
N ASN A 137 28.79 -1.54 -2.94
CA ASN A 137 29.69 -2.70 -3.03
C ASN A 137 30.96 -2.40 -2.26
N LEU A 138 31.05 -2.89 -1.02
CA LEU A 138 32.22 -2.72 -0.16
C LEU A 138 32.98 -4.05 -0.08
N PRO A 139 34.27 -4.11 -0.46
CA PRO A 139 35.06 -5.34 -0.37
C PRO A 139 35.03 -5.93 1.05
N GLY A 140 34.88 -7.26 1.13
CA GLY A 140 34.79 -7.97 2.42
C GLY A 140 33.40 -7.97 3.06
N LEU A 141 32.40 -7.35 2.43
CA LEU A 141 31.04 -7.24 2.96
C LEU A 141 30.00 -7.66 1.90
N ARG A 142 29.08 -8.55 2.27
CA ARG A 142 27.86 -8.83 1.50
C ARG A 142 26.67 -8.22 2.20
N ILE A 143 25.78 -7.59 1.45
CA ILE A 143 24.64 -6.84 2.00
C ILE A 143 23.36 -7.19 1.24
N ALA A 144 22.27 -7.31 1.97
CA ALA A 144 20.92 -7.31 1.44
C ALA A 144 20.03 -6.41 2.29
N ALA A 145 19.01 -5.84 1.67
CA ALA A 145 18.03 -5.04 2.36
C ALA A 145 16.64 -5.19 1.73
N ARG A 146 15.62 -5.16 2.59
CA ARG A 146 14.21 -5.14 2.23
C ARG A 146 13.45 -4.22 3.17
N CYS A 147 12.49 -3.51 2.62
CA CYS A 147 11.47 -2.79 3.37
C CYS A 147 10.12 -3.11 2.70
N LEU A 148 9.19 -3.64 3.49
CA LEU A 148 7.87 -4.05 3.07
C LEU A 148 6.85 -3.24 3.88
N PRO A 149 6.17 -2.25 3.28
CA PRO A 149 5.16 -1.50 4.00
C PRO A 149 3.92 -2.35 4.26
N ALA A 150 3.29 -2.21 5.42
CA ALA A 150 2.02 -2.86 5.77
C ALA A 150 0.81 -2.24 5.06
N ARG A 151 0.95 -0.99 4.61
CA ARG A 151 -0.06 -0.22 3.87
C ARG A 151 0.51 0.28 2.55
N GLU A 152 -0.20 1.19 1.89
CA GLU A 152 0.25 1.81 0.65
C GLU A 152 1.55 2.59 0.83
N THR A 153 1.79 3.13 2.04
CA THR A 153 3.05 3.76 2.44
C THR A 153 3.40 3.43 3.89
N GLY A 154 4.70 3.36 4.19
CA GLY A 154 5.22 3.04 5.52
C GLY A 154 5.88 4.21 6.29
N GLY A 155 6.08 4.07 7.59
CA GLY A 155 6.96 4.91 8.42
C GLY A 155 8.41 4.42 8.43
N ASP A 156 8.59 3.13 8.19
CA ASP A 156 9.87 2.45 8.12
C ASP A 156 10.77 2.92 6.98
N PHE A 157 12.08 2.93 7.25
CA PHE A 157 13.09 3.10 6.23
C PHE A 157 14.42 2.45 6.56
N TYR A 158 15.20 2.23 5.51
CA TYR A 158 16.62 1.96 5.65
C TYR A 158 17.41 2.81 4.67
N ASP A 159 18.70 2.94 4.97
CA ASP A 159 19.63 3.57 4.07
C ASP A 159 21.05 3.04 4.23
N LEU A 160 21.78 3.04 3.12
CA LEU A 160 23.17 2.61 3.05
C LEU A 160 23.98 3.74 2.43
N VAL A 161 24.80 4.39 3.24
CA VAL A 161 25.54 5.60 2.85
C VAL A 161 27.01 5.25 2.71
N ASP A 162 27.50 5.29 1.48
CA ASP A 162 28.93 5.16 1.18
C ASP A 162 29.68 6.41 1.68
N ILE A 163 30.68 6.20 2.54
CA ILE A 163 31.54 7.23 3.16
C ILE A 163 33.02 6.89 2.84
N GLY A 164 33.29 6.32 1.67
CA GLY A 164 34.63 5.92 1.23
C GLY A 164 34.98 4.48 1.67
N PRO A 165 35.98 4.26 2.55
CA PRO A 165 36.32 2.92 3.03
C PRO A 165 35.31 2.38 4.07
N ARG A 166 34.33 3.21 4.45
CA ARG A 166 33.34 2.92 5.49
C ARG A 166 31.94 3.00 4.91
N LEU A 167 31.03 2.26 5.53
CA LEU A 167 29.63 2.24 5.18
C LEU A 167 28.78 2.63 6.38
N GLY A 168 27.95 3.65 6.22
CA GLY A 168 26.88 3.96 7.15
C GLY A 168 25.64 3.10 6.87
N VAL A 169 25.14 2.43 7.89
CA VAL A 169 23.96 1.56 7.84
C VAL A 169 22.92 2.13 8.78
N ILE A 170 21.77 2.49 8.20
CA ILE A 170 20.69 3.17 8.90
C ILE A 170 19.45 2.31 8.78
N VAL A 171 18.78 2.05 9.90
CA VAL A 171 17.41 1.53 9.94
C VAL A 171 16.61 2.38 10.90
N GLY A 172 15.51 2.93 10.44
CA GLY A 172 14.64 3.79 11.21
C GLY A 172 13.18 3.48 11.00
N ASP A 173 12.38 3.82 12.01
CA ASP A 173 10.93 3.77 12.01
C ASP A 173 10.40 5.10 12.55
N VAL A 174 9.34 5.59 11.93
CA VAL A 174 8.68 6.84 12.31
C VAL A 174 7.32 6.53 12.91
N SER A 175 7.06 7.13 14.07
CA SER A 175 5.77 7.01 14.74
C SER A 175 4.60 7.42 13.83
N GLY A 176 3.57 6.58 13.76
CA GLY A 176 2.38 6.80 12.95
C GLY A 176 2.31 5.83 11.77
N LYS A 177 1.31 6.00 10.89
CA LYS A 177 1.11 5.13 9.72
C LYS A 177 0.62 5.93 8.53
N SER A 178 0.70 5.35 7.33
CA SER A 178 0.20 5.94 6.07
C SER A 178 0.95 7.22 5.66
N ILE A 179 0.28 8.14 4.96
CA ILE A 179 0.91 9.29 4.29
C ILE A 179 1.67 10.21 5.26
N PRO A 180 1.15 10.58 6.45
CA PRO A 180 1.89 11.44 7.37
C PRO A 180 3.23 10.82 7.80
N ALA A 181 3.23 9.53 8.16
CA ALA A 181 4.45 8.81 8.54
C ALA A 181 5.44 8.74 7.36
N ALA A 182 4.95 8.51 6.14
CA ALA A 182 5.81 8.48 4.95
C ALA A 182 6.50 9.82 4.64
N MET A 183 5.82 10.95 4.90
CA MET A 183 6.40 12.29 4.72
C MET A 183 7.49 12.56 5.76
N LEU A 184 7.22 12.20 7.03
CA LEU A 184 8.20 12.32 8.10
C LEU A 184 9.40 11.40 7.88
N MET A 185 9.16 10.18 7.42
CA MET A 185 10.20 9.23 7.00
C MET A 185 11.11 9.85 5.94
N ALA A 186 10.53 10.48 4.91
CA ALA A 186 11.31 11.11 3.85
C ALA A 186 12.22 12.24 4.38
N ALA A 187 11.70 13.06 5.29
CA ALA A 187 12.47 14.12 5.96
C ALA A 187 13.58 13.53 6.84
N ALA A 188 13.25 12.59 7.72
CA ALA A 188 14.20 11.93 8.62
C ALA A 188 15.32 11.26 7.85
N ARG A 189 14.99 10.46 6.83
CA ARG A 189 15.98 9.83 5.97
C ARG A 189 16.90 10.83 5.27
N SER A 190 16.36 11.95 4.80
CA SER A 190 17.16 12.99 4.13
C SER A 190 18.13 13.67 5.10
N ILE A 191 17.66 14.04 6.28
CA ILE A 191 18.47 14.61 7.37
C ILE A 191 19.56 13.61 7.77
N THR A 192 19.19 12.36 8.06
CA THR A 192 20.14 11.31 8.43
C THR A 192 21.21 11.09 7.37
N ARG A 193 20.83 10.96 6.09
CA ARG A 193 21.82 10.79 5.00
C ARG A 193 22.80 11.98 4.96
N SER A 194 22.32 13.20 5.18
CA SER A 194 23.17 14.40 5.21
C SER A 194 24.16 14.32 6.36
N GLU A 195 23.67 14.11 7.58
CA GLU A 195 24.51 14.12 8.78
C GLU A 195 25.53 12.98 8.81
N VAL A 196 25.18 11.80 8.31
CA VAL A 196 26.08 10.66 8.18
C VAL A 196 27.27 10.95 7.26
N ARG A 197 27.14 11.87 6.31
CA ARG A 197 28.27 12.30 5.46
C ARG A 197 29.15 13.36 6.11
N ASN A 198 28.62 14.07 7.10
CA ASN A 198 29.31 15.18 7.78
C ASN A 198 30.03 14.71 9.05
N HIS A 199 29.59 13.59 9.64
CA HIS A 199 30.09 13.09 10.92
C HIS A 199 30.52 11.64 10.81
N GLU A 200 31.67 11.31 11.42
CA GLU A 200 32.24 9.97 11.40
C GLU A 200 31.95 9.16 12.68
N ILE A 201 31.21 9.72 13.63
CA ILE A 201 30.99 9.13 14.96
C ILE A 201 29.48 8.92 15.16
N PRO A 202 29.00 7.66 15.26
CA PRO A 202 27.57 7.37 15.37
C PRO A 202 26.79 8.15 16.42
N TRP A 203 27.26 8.21 17.67
CA TRP A 203 26.51 8.91 18.73
C TRP A 203 26.42 10.43 18.50
N VAL A 204 27.50 11.05 17.98
CA VAL A 204 27.50 12.48 17.61
C VAL A 204 26.49 12.72 16.49
N THR A 205 26.51 11.84 15.48
CA THR A 205 25.62 11.92 14.32
C THR A 205 24.16 11.84 14.76
N LEU A 206 23.79 10.91 15.65
CA LEU A 206 22.44 10.83 16.20
C LEU A 206 22.04 12.12 16.95
N GLY A 207 22.96 12.70 17.71
CA GLY A 207 22.73 13.98 18.38
C GLY A 207 22.42 15.12 17.41
N GLU A 208 23.15 15.23 16.29
CA GLU A 208 22.89 16.26 15.27
C GLU A 208 21.57 16.01 14.54
N ILE A 209 21.29 14.76 14.17
CA ILE A 209 20.01 14.39 13.56
C ILE A 209 18.85 14.74 14.50
N ASN A 210 18.98 14.44 15.79
CA ASN A 210 17.96 14.74 16.79
C ASN A 210 17.65 16.25 16.85
N ARG A 211 18.68 17.11 16.84
CA ARG A 211 18.50 18.57 16.83
C ARG A 211 17.68 19.04 15.64
N TRP A 212 18.01 18.56 14.44
CA TRP A 212 17.24 18.89 13.23
C TRP A 212 15.79 18.38 13.33
N LEU A 213 15.61 17.13 13.76
CA LEU A 213 14.28 16.52 13.83
C LEU A 213 13.37 17.21 14.84
N VAL A 214 13.87 17.63 16.00
CA VAL A 214 13.08 18.36 17.00
C VAL A 214 12.46 19.64 16.42
N GLU A 215 13.16 20.31 15.50
CA GLU A 215 12.69 21.55 14.87
C GLU A 215 11.75 21.27 13.68
N ASP A 216 12.02 20.20 12.91
CA ASP A 216 11.35 19.95 11.63
C ASP A 216 10.13 19.02 11.69
N ILE A 217 9.99 18.20 12.75
CA ILE A 217 8.87 17.25 12.88
C ILE A 217 7.83 17.70 13.92
N PRO A 218 6.55 17.29 13.78
CA PRO A 218 5.51 17.61 14.75
C PRO A 218 5.85 17.11 16.16
N HIS A 219 5.55 17.90 17.20
CA HIS A 219 5.88 17.61 18.61
C HIS A 219 5.36 16.27 19.17
N ASN A 220 4.41 15.60 18.51
CA ASN A 220 3.88 14.30 18.90
C ASN A 220 4.41 13.15 18.02
N SER A 221 5.44 13.42 17.23
CA SER A 221 6.09 12.46 16.36
C SER A 221 7.51 12.20 16.82
N PHE A 222 8.01 11.00 16.59
CA PHE A 222 9.37 10.63 16.90
C PHE A 222 9.90 9.62 15.87
N VAL A 223 11.22 9.47 15.83
CA VAL A 223 11.90 8.53 14.95
C VAL A 223 12.77 7.60 15.78
N ALA A 224 12.42 6.33 15.82
CA ALA A 224 13.27 5.28 16.36
C ALA A 224 14.35 4.96 15.32
N LEU A 225 15.62 5.24 15.60
CA LEU A 225 16.68 5.09 14.60
C LEU A 225 17.90 4.35 15.14
N SER A 226 18.41 3.42 14.34
CA SER A 226 19.68 2.74 14.57
C SER A 226 20.69 3.16 13.52
N TYR A 227 21.92 3.43 13.95
CA TYR A 227 23.02 3.80 13.05
C TYR A 227 24.27 3.00 13.37
N ALA A 228 24.75 2.24 12.38
CA ALA A 228 26.05 1.58 12.43
C ALA A 228 27.01 2.16 11.39
N LEU A 229 28.25 2.40 11.79
CA LEU A 229 29.35 2.72 10.91
C LEU A 229 30.28 1.50 10.80
N VAL A 230 30.38 0.94 9.60
CA VAL A 230 31.16 -0.26 9.31
C VAL A 230 32.44 0.12 8.58
N ASP A 231 33.59 -0.28 9.13
CA ASP A 231 34.90 -0.17 8.49
C ASP A 231 35.39 -1.59 8.15
N THR A 232 35.43 -1.94 6.86
CA THR A 232 35.90 -3.28 6.44
C THR A 232 37.42 -3.39 6.41
N THR A 233 38.15 -2.27 6.37
CA THR A 233 39.62 -2.24 6.39
C THR A 233 40.12 -2.54 7.80
N GLN A 234 39.54 -1.89 8.81
CA GLN A 234 39.82 -2.13 10.21
C GLN A 234 39.02 -3.30 10.79
N ARG A 235 38.01 -3.78 10.05
CA ARG A 235 37.04 -4.80 10.48
C ARG A 235 36.39 -4.41 11.80
N ARG A 236 35.89 -3.18 11.87
CA ARG A 236 35.24 -2.63 13.06
C ARG A 236 33.86 -2.12 12.74
N LEU A 237 33.01 -2.20 13.75
CA LEU A 237 31.68 -1.63 13.73
C LEU A 237 31.51 -0.73 14.95
N ALA A 238 31.12 0.52 14.71
CA ALA A 238 30.62 1.41 15.74
C ALA A 238 29.10 1.51 15.61
N PHE A 239 28.36 1.37 16.70
CA PHE A 239 26.90 1.31 16.70
C PHE A 239 26.29 2.21 17.77
N ALA A 240 25.30 3.01 17.38
CA ALA A 240 24.46 3.76 18.29
C ALA A 240 22.98 3.56 17.94
N SER A 241 22.12 3.58 18.97
CA SER A 241 20.67 3.52 18.81
C SER A 241 19.99 4.69 19.51
N ALA A 242 18.95 5.22 18.85
CA ALA A 242 18.00 6.18 19.38
C ALA A 242 16.61 5.51 19.41
N GLY A 243 16.41 4.62 20.36
CA GLY A 243 15.12 3.95 20.62
C GLY A 243 14.71 2.87 19.61
N GLN A 244 15.54 2.53 18.63
CA GLN A 244 15.29 1.40 17.71
C GLN A 244 15.74 0.07 18.34
N LEU A 245 15.15 -1.03 17.89
CA LEU A 245 15.49 -2.38 18.31
C LEU A 245 16.97 -2.70 18.14
N SER A 246 17.51 -3.47 19.09
CA SER A 246 18.91 -3.90 19.06
C SER A 246 19.12 -4.89 17.92
N PRO A 247 20.09 -4.64 17.01
CA PRO A 247 20.45 -5.59 15.96
C PRO A 247 20.91 -6.90 16.57
N MET A 248 20.71 -8.01 15.85
CA MET A 248 21.28 -9.30 16.26
C MET A 248 22.58 -9.56 15.50
N LEU A 249 23.61 -9.95 16.23
CA LEU A 249 24.88 -10.45 15.70
C LEU A 249 24.92 -11.96 15.85
N ARG A 250 25.11 -12.65 14.73
CA ARG A 250 25.50 -14.05 14.68
C ARG A 250 27.00 -14.15 14.41
N ARG A 251 27.73 -14.83 15.27
CA ARG A 251 29.15 -15.14 15.06
C ARG A 251 29.32 -16.33 14.10
N ALA A 252 30.53 -16.48 13.56
CA ALA A 252 30.87 -17.59 12.68
C ALA A 252 30.64 -19.00 13.31
N ASP A 253 30.70 -19.10 14.65
CA ASP A 253 30.43 -20.35 15.39
C ASP A 253 28.93 -20.66 15.55
N GLY A 254 28.05 -19.76 15.08
CA GLY A 254 26.59 -19.90 15.16
C GLY A 254 25.97 -19.31 16.42
N SER A 255 26.77 -18.79 17.37
CA SER A 255 26.23 -18.07 18.52
C SER A 255 25.56 -16.77 18.08
N VAL A 256 24.44 -16.44 18.71
CA VAL A 256 23.65 -15.23 18.43
C VAL A 256 23.55 -14.38 19.70
N SER A 257 23.71 -13.08 19.56
CA SER A 257 23.62 -12.10 20.64
C SER A 257 23.10 -10.77 20.12
N PHE A 258 22.51 -9.95 20.98
CA PHE A 258 22.12 -8.58 20.63
C PHE A 258 23.32 -7.63 20.66
N LEU A 259 23.32 -6.65 19.77
CA LEU A 259 24.19 -5.48 19.82
C LEU A 259 23.56 -4.42 20.73
N GLU A 260 23.74 -4.60 22.04
CA GLU A 260 23.16 -3.71 23.05
C GLU A 260 23.95 -2.40 23.19
N SER A 261 23.38 -1.30 22.70
CA SER A 261 23.83 0.05 23.06
C SER A 261 23.13 0.53 24.33
N PRO A 262 23.71 1.48 25.09
CA PRO A 262 23.01 2.11 26.20
C PRO A 262 21.63 2.63 25.78
N PRO A 263 20.57 2.39 26.58
CA PRO A 263 19.22 2.84 26.24
C PRO A 263 19.16 4.36 26.05
N ALA A 264 18.50 4.79 24.99
CA ALA A 264 18.27 6.20 24.70
C ALA A 264 16.86 6.40 24.12
N MET A 265 16.33 7.60 24.29
CA MET A 265 15.02 7.99 23.76
C MET A 265 15.07 8.14 22.23
N PRO A 266 13.95 7.88 21.52
CA PRO A 266 13.83 8.16 20.10
C PRO A 266 14.16 9.62 19.74
N LEU A 267 14.56 9.83 18.48
CA LEU A 267 14.87 11.15 17.95
C LEU A 267 13.59 12.01 17.83
N GLY A 268 13.74 13.34 17.91
CA GLY A 268 12.66 14.30 17.74
C GLY A 268 11.89 14.65 19.02
N ILE A 269 12.30 14.09 20.17
CA ILE A 269 11.60 14.29 21.45
C ILE A 269 12.16 15.48 22.24
N ASP A 270 13.46 15.48 22.50
CA ASP A 270 14.14 16.52 23.29
C ASP A 270 15.54 16.77 22.70
N PRO A 271 15.89 18.02 22.35
CA PRO A 271 17.16 18.34 21.68
C PRO A 271 18.40 18.11 22.56
N LEU A 272 18.22 17.93 23.88
CA LEU A 272 19.30 17.74 24.85
C LEU A 272 19.61 16.25 25.12
N ILE A 273 18.92 15.32 24.46
CA ILE A 273 19.21 13.88 24.60
C ILE A 273 20.62 13.60 24.07
N GLU A 274 21.45 12.99 24.92
CA GLU A 274 22.75 12.46 24.56
C GLU A 274 22.64 10.98 24.20
N TYR A 275 23.36 10.59 23.14
CA TYR A 275 23.45 9.21 22.69
C TYR A 275 24.81 8.63 23.03
N ALA A 276 24.87 7.31 23.14
CA ALA A 276 26.11 6.57 23.33
C ALA A 276 26.30 5.56 22.20
N GLN A 277 27.53 5.07 22.05
CA GLN A 277 27.84 4.02 21.08
C GLN A 277 28.57 2.86 21.74
N ILE A 278 28.52 1.71 21.08
CA ILE A 278 29.41 0.58 21.32
C ILE A 278 30.31 0.38 20.12
N GLU A 279 31.42 -0.31 20.33
CA GLU A 279 32.33 -0.75 19.28
C GLU A 279 32.62 -2.24 19.41
N LEU A 280 32.73 -2.92 18.28
CA LEU A 280 33.18 -4.30 18.24
C LEU A 280 33.99 -4.62 16.99
N ASP A 281 34.84 -5.65 17.11
CA ASP A 281 35.54 -6.23 15.98
C ASP A 281 34.61 -7.21 15.23
N LEU A 282 34.66 -7.11 13.90
CA LEU A 282 33.94 -7.94 12.95
C LEU A 282 34.87 -9.01 12.38
N LEU A 283 34.49 -10.27 12.51
CA LEU A 283 35.27 -11.38 11.98
C LEU A 283 34.63 -11.95 10.72
N PRO A 284 35.41 -12.50 9.78
CA PRO A 284 34.84 -13.21 8.64
C PRO A 284 33.88 -14.32 9.08
N GLY A 285 32.70 -14.38 8.46
CA GLY A 285 31.60 -15.28 8.82
C GLY A 285 30.58 -14.66 9.79
N ASP A 286 30.89 -13.51 10.40
CA ASP A 286 29.91 -12.79 11.22
C ASP A 286 28.78 -12.22 10.34
N THR A 287 27.56 -12.32 10.84
CA THR A 287 26.35 -11.82 10.19
C THR A 287 25.56 -10.95 11.15
N ILE A 288 25.20 -9.75 10.72
CA ILE A 288 24.42 -8.80 11.52
C ILE A 288 23.12 -8.53 10.80
N ILE A 289 22.02 -8.56 11.55
CA ILE A 289 20.69 -8.18 11.07
C ILE A 289 20.19 -6.97 11.86
N PHE A 290 19.85 -5.91 11.14
CA PHE A 290 19.07 -4.79 11.61
C PHE A 290 17.63 -5.02 11.17
N TYR A 291 16.68 -4.77 12.05
CA TYR A 291 15.27 -5.02 11.78
C TYR A 291 14.39 -4.05 12.58
N THR A 292 13.16 -3.89 12.12
CA THR A 292 12.10 -3.13 12.81
C THR A 292 11.11 -4.07 13.51
N ASP A 293 10.25 -3.49 14.34
CA ASP A 293 9.32 -4.21 15.20
C ASP A 293 8.28 -5.03 14.43
N GLY A 294 7.91 -4.64 13.20
CA GLY A 294 6.97 -5.40 12.38
C GLY A 294 7.39 -6.85 12.11
N ILE A 295 8.66 -7.22 12.29
CA ILE A 295 9.12 -8.62 12.25
C ILE A 295 8.76 -9.37 13.54
N ILE A 296 9.14 -8.82 14.70
CA ILE A 296 8.98 -9.49 15.99
C ILE A 296 7.55 -9.39 16.52
N GLU A 297 6.82 -8.33 16.18
CA GLU A 297 5.44 -8.07 16.57
C GLU A 297 4.41 -8.66 15.61
N ALA A 298 4.85 -9.24 14.49
CA ALA A 298 3.99 -10.07 13.66
C ALA A 298 3.32 -11.14 14.53
N HIS A 299 2.02 -11.35 14.35
CA HIS A 299 1.26 -12.25 15.22
C HIS A 299 0.32 -13.17 14.47
N ASN A 300 0.07 -14.33 15.06
CA ASN A 300 -0.83 -15.34 14.54
C ASN A 300 -2.30 -15.08 14.97
N GLY A 301 -3.22 -15.96 14.56
CA GLY A 301 -4.64 -15.87 14.92
C GLY A 301 -4.94 -15.93 16.42
N GLN A 302 -3.98 -16.41 17.23
CA GLN A 302 -4.04 -16.47 18.69
C GLN A 302 -3.44 -15.23 19.36
N ARG A 303 -2.96 -14.25 18.59
CA ARG A 303 -2.23 -13.06 19.05
C ARG A 303 -0.89 -13.36 19.73
N GLU A 304 -0.30 -14.52 19.42
CA GLU A 304 1.07 -14.80 19.84
C GLU A 304 2.02 -14.07 18.89
N LEU A 305 3.01 -13.39 19.46
CA LEU A 305 4.04 -12.69 18.69
C LEU A 305 5.03 -13.68 18.08
N PHE A 306 5.58 -13.33 16.92
CA PHE A 306 6.67 -14.06 16.28
C PHE A 306 7.88 -14.09 17.22
N GLY A 307 8.20 -12.95 17.82
CA GLY A 307 9.13 -12.82 18.93
C GLY A 307 10.59 -12.96 18.53
N PHE A 308 11.46 -12.65 19.50
CA PHE A 308 12.91 -12.69 19.31
C PHE A 308 13.41 -14.13 19.19
N GLU A 309 12.82 -15.07 19.92
CA GLU A 309 13.28 -16.46 20.01
C GLU A 309 13.23 -17.17 18.64
N ARG A 310 12.20 -16.88 17.82
CA ARG A 310 12.09 -17.44 16.47
C ARG A 310 13.11 -16.82 15.53
N LEU A 311 13.31 -15.51 15.61
CA LEU A 311 14.31 -14.81 14.80
C LEU A 311 15.72 -15.30 15.13
N GLU A 312 16.04 -15.47 16.42
CA GLU A 312 17.31 -16.04 16.87
C GLU A 312 17.52 -17.46 16.36
N ALA A 313 16.51 -18.33 16.45
CA ALA A 313 16.57 -19.69 15.92
C ALA A 313 16.82 -19.72 14.40
N ILE A 314 16.21 -18.79 13.65
CA ILE A 314 16.48 -18.64 12.21
C ILE A 314 17.93 -18.23 11.97
N LEU A 315 18.45 -17.25 12.72
CA LEU A 315 19.84 -16.82 12.57
C LEU A 315 20.81 -17.96 12.90
N GLN A 316 20.58 -18.71 13.98
CA GLN A 316 21.43 -19.85 14.34
C GLN A 316 21.54 -20.86 13.20
N CYS A 317 20.40 -21.20 12.58
CA CYS A 317 20.32 -22.22 11.52
C CYS A 317 20.74 -21.74 10.12
N TYR A 318 20.43 -20.49 9.77
CA TYR A 318 20.51 -20.00 8.38
C TYR A 318 21.34 -18.73 8.22
N GLY A 319 21.89 -18.18 9.29
CA GLY A 319 22.64 -16.91 9.21
C GLY A 319 23.98 -17.01 8.46
N ASP A 320 24.45 -18.19 8.10
CA ASP A 320 25.60 -18.40 7.20
C ASP A 320 25.23 -18.32 5.70
N LYS A 321 23.93 -18.32 5.38
CA LYS A 321 23.43 -18.18 4.01
C LYS A 321 23.71 -16.80 3.43
N ALA A 322 23.52 -16.66 2.11
CA ALA A 322 23.64 -15.36 1.46
C ALA A 322 22.61 -14.38 2.06
N PRO A 323 22.95 -13.09 2.26
CA PRO A 323 22.06 -12.12 2.89
C PRO A 323 20.64 -12.06 2.30
N ASN A 324 20.50 -12.12 0.96
CA ASN A 324 19.18 -12.16 0.32
C ASN A 324 18.40 -13.43 0.68
N GLU A 325 19.05 -14.60 0.69
CA GLU A 325 18.39 -15.87 1.03
C GLU A 325 17.91 -15.87 2.49
N LEU A 326 18.70 -15.31 3.40
CA LEU A 326 18.31 -15.14 4.80
C LEU A 326 17.07 -14.24 4.95
N ILE A 327 17.06 -13.08 4.26
CA ILE A 327 15.90 -12.17 4.30
C ILE A 327 14.63 -12.84 3.75
N GLU A 328 14.72 -13.50 2.60
CA GLU A 328 13.57 -14.19 2.01
C GLU A 328 13.07 -15.33 2.92
N HIS A 329 13.98 -16.03 3.60
CA HIS A 329 13.61 -17.06 4.57
C HIS A 329 12.89 -16.45 5.79
N ILE A 330 13.41 -15.37 6.38
CA ILE A 330 12.75 -14.67 7.50
C ILE A 330 11.35 -14.21 7.11
N ILE A 331 11.19 -13.54 5.97
CA ILE A 331 9.89 -13.06 5.50
C ILE A 331 8.91 -14.23 5.28
N THR A 332 9.40 -15.33 4.70
CA THR A 332 8.58 -16.53 4.49
C THR A 332 8.09 -17.12 5.81
N GLU A 333 8.95 -17.22 6.82
CA GLU A 333 8.59 -17.73 8.15
C GLU A 333 7.62 -16.79 8.88
N VAL A 334 7.81 -15.47 8.79
CA VAL A 334 6.88 -14.48 9.37
C VAL A 334 5.50 -14.59 8.73
N HIS A 335 5.42 -14.69 7.40
CA HIS A 335 4.15 -14.87 6.70
C HIS A 335 3.49 -16.22 7.00
N ALA A 336 4.27 -17.30 7.07
CA ALA A 336 3.77 -18.63 7.43
C ALA A 336 3.21 -18.64 8.86
N PHE A 337 3.91 -18.02 9.81
CA PHE A 337 3.48 -17.88 11.20
C PHE A 337 2.17 -17.08 11.32
N SER A 338 2.04 -16.01 10.52
CA SER A 338 0.87 -15.14 10.51
C SER A 338 -0.34 -15.77 9.82
N ALA A 339 -0.18 -16.92 9.16
CA ALA A 339 -1.23 -17.71 8.52
C ALA A 339 -2.13 -16.92 7.55
N GLY A 340 -1.55 -15.95 6.82
CA GLY A 340 -2.26 -15.11 5.86
C GLY A 340 -3.07 -13.95 6.46
N LEU A 341 -2.89 -13.66 7.76
CA LEU A 341 -3.37 -12.40 8.32
C LEU A 341 -2.66 -11.20 7.67
N PRO A 342 -3.34 -10.05 7.50
CA PRO A 342 -2.71 -8.83 7.01
C PRO A 342 -1.56 -8.39 7.93
N THR A 343 -0.49 -7.88 7.33
CA THR A 343 0.62 -7.30 8.09
C THR A 343 0.13 -6.08 8.88
N HIS A 344 0.48 -6.02 10.16
CA HIS A 344 0.05 -4.96 11.07
C HIS A 344 1.00 -3.76 11.08
N ASP A 345 2.29 -3.99 10.85
CA ASP A 345 3.32 -2.96 10.75
C ASP A 345 4.31 -3.20 9.63
N ASP A 346 5.03 -2.15 9.28
CA ASP A 346 6.06 -2.22 8.26
C ASP A 346 7.18 -3.17 8.68
N MET A 347 7.76 -3.88 7.71
CA MET A 347 8.85 -4.82 7.95
C MET A 347 10.09 -4.35 7.21
N THR A 348 11.09 -3.89 7.96
CA THR A 348 12.39 -3.53 7.41
C THR A 348 13.46 -4.47 7.94
N ILE A 349 14.30 -4.97 7.03
CA ILE A 349 15.43 -5.83 7.35
C ILE A 349 16.64 -5.38 6.53
N VAL A 350 17.78 -5.22 7.19
CA VAL A 350 19.10 -5.07 6.56
C VAL A 350 20.02 -6.15 7.12
N VAL A 351 20.56 -6.98 6.23
CA VAL A 351 21.52 -8.04 6.58
C VAL A 351 22.89 -7.67 6.03
N MET A 352 23.90 -7.75 6.88
CA MET A 352 25.30 -7.65 6.51
C MET A 352 26.04 -8.92 6.90
N GLN A 353 26.91 -9.39 6.01
CA GLN A 353 27.74 -10.56 6.27
C GLN A 353 29.19 -10.28 5.89
N MET A 354 30.09 -10.53 6.85
CA MET A 354 31.53 -10.40 6.64
C MET A 354 32.05 -11.61 5.87
N VAL A 355 32.80 -11.37 4.81
CA VAL A 355 33.37 -12.43 3.96
C VAL A 355 34.89 -12.35 3.89
N TRP A 356 35.53 -13.50 3.70
CA TRP A 356 36.97 -13.58 3.46
C TRP A 356 37.33 -12.84 2.16
N GLU A 357 38.37 -12.00 2.21
CA GLU A 357 38.95 -11.34 1.03
C GLU A 357 39.40 -12.42 0.03
N GLY A 358 38.60 -12.60 -1.03
CA GLY A 358 38.79 -13.65 -2.04
C GLY A 358 37.48 -14.28 -2.54
N CYS A 359 36.40 -14.22 -1.75
CA CYS A 359 35.11 -14.84 -2.08
C CYS A 359 34.03 -13.84 -2.58
N ALA A 360 34.38 -12.56 -2.73
CA ALA A 360 33.46 -11.48 -3.12
C ALA A 360 33.15 -11.40 -4.64
N ARG A 361 33.46 -12.45 -5.42
CA ARG A 361 33.01 -12.56 -6.82
C ARG A 361 31.87 -13.55 -6.92
N GLU A 362 30.64 -13.05 -6.91
CA GLU A 362 29.53 -13.82 -7.46
C GLU A 362 29.60 -13.84 -9.00
N PRO A 363 29.31 -14.97 -9.65
CA PRO A 363 29.30 -15.08 -11.10
C PRO A 363 28.02 -14.48 -11.70
N GLY A 364 28.16 -13.34 -12.37
CA GLY A 364 27.32 -12.92 -13.49
C GLY A 364 25.86 -12.54 -13.17
N SER A 365 25.63 -11.26 -12.86
CA SER A 365 24.32 -10.67 -13.09
C SER A 365 24.06 -10.60 -14.60
N ARG A 366 23.27 -11.55 -15.12
CA ARG A 366 22.47 -11.28 -16.31
C ARG A 366 21.40 -10.29 -15.88
N ALA A 367 21.55 -9.05 -16.32
CA ALA A 367 20.48 -8.07 -16.30
C ALA A 367 19.27 -8.65 -17.05
N SER A 368 18.33 -9.24 -16.31
CA SER A 368 16.99 -9.51 -16.82
C SER A 368 16.25 -8.18 -16.81
N SER A 369 16.18 -7.57 -17.99
CA SER A 369 15.26 -6.49 -18.29
C SER A 369 13.83 -7.01 -18.16
N LEU A 370 13.25 -6.85 -16.97
CA LEU A 370 11.82 -6.98 -16.76
C LEU A 370 11.14 -5.78 -17.44
N LYS A 371 10.72 -6.01 -18.69
CA LYS A 371 9.71 -5.20 -19.35
C LYS A 371 8.43 -5.31 -18.55
N HIS A 372 7.95 -4.20 -18.00
CA HIS A 372 6.55 -4.11 -17.58
C HIS A 372 5.64 -4.06 -18.81
N PRO A 373 4.54 -4.84 -18.85
CA PRO A 373 3.53 -4.70 -19.87
C PRO A 373 2.74 -3.40 -19.66
N HIS A 374 2.30 -2.82 -20.78
CA HIS A 374 1.45 -1.64 -20.88
C HIS A 374 0.11 -1.77 -20.15
#